data_AF-A0A7S2I7X1-F1
#
_entry.id   AF-A0A7S2I7X1-F1
#
_cell.length_a   1.000
_cell.length_b   1.000
_cell.length_c   1.000
_cell.angle_alpha   90.00
_cell.angle_beta   90.00
_cell.angle_gamma   90.00
#
_symmetry.space_group_name_H-M   'P 1'
#
loop_
_entity.id
_entity.type
_entity.pdbx_description
1 polymer ?
#
loop_
_entity_poly.entity_id
_entity_poly.type
_entity_poly.pdbx_seq_one_letter_code
_entity_poly.pdbx_strand_id
1 'polypeptide(L)'
;MKCVKRGASVASFLWVSSKIVENVNAFPISYSRKVSQSNPLWRDYSSASVPKQCQNKNDPLYISKYTFSNFYPYFKTTRIRSSQTHLHMNWFKDLTTSLFLDGGAYDAGVDYSQLNHPGPELASAALSGQVLTHSIRDASLDIATFAGGCFWGLELAYQRQHGVVHTVVGYTGGIKKEPSYDAVSTGSTGHKEAVVVYYDPNETSYEDLVKVFLDRVDVTTVGGQGKDIGSQYCTAIYYHTEDQKVVAQRKLGEISESLSSTSSKGEAIATELSAAQIFWPAEKYHQQYLERGGRTGAPQSAEKGNTDTIRCYG
;
A
#
# COMPACT_ATOMS: atom_id res chain seq x y z
N MET A 1 -62.27 -37.76 -24.09
CA MET A 1 -62.45 -38.56 -22.85
C MET A 1 -62.11 -37.62 -21.68
N LYS A 2 -62.89 -37.37 -20.60
CA LYS A 2 -63.81 -38.19 -19.75
C LYS A 2 -63.08 -39.38 -19.07
N CYS A 3 -63.14 -39.67 -17.76
CA CYS A 3 -63.91 -39.15 -16.61
C CYS A 3 -63.16 -39.46 -15.26
N VAL A 4 -63.14 -38.60 -14.23
CA VAL A 4 -63.97 -38.53 -12.98
C VAL A 4 -63.67 -39.52 -11.81
N LYS A 5 -63.25 -38.93 -10.66
CA LYS A 5 -63.40 -39.27 -9.21
C LYS A 5 -63.75 -40.69 -8.69
N ARG A 6 -63.02 -41.14 -7.64
CA ARG A 6 -63.43 -41.54 -6.24
C ARG A 6 -62.20 -42.12 -5.47
N GLY A 7 -62.13 -42.25 -4.13
CA GLY A 7 -63.07 -41.98 -3.01
C GLY A 7 -62.33 -41.55 -1.71
N ALA A 8 -62.94 -41.68 -0.51
CA ALA A 8 -62.45 -41.11 0.77
C ALA A 8 -62.95 -41.84 2.05
N SER A 9 -62.70 -41.26 3.26
CA SER A 9 -62.98 -41.70 4.67
C SER A 9 -61.70 -42.18 5.40
N VAL A 10 -61.45 -41.99 6.72
CA VAL A 10 -62.24 -41.68 7.95
C VAL A 10 -61.39 -40.71 8.85
N ALA A 11 -61.81 -39.55 9.39
CA ALA A 11 -62.64 -39.23 10.59
C ALA A 11 -62.18 -39.89 11.94
N SER A 12 -62.18 -39.27 13.15
CA SER A 12 -62.38 -37.87 13.64
C SER A 12 -62.13 -37.76 15.19
N PHE A 13 -62.28 -36.55 15.80
CA PHE A 13 -62.53 -36.25 17.26
C PHE A 13 -61.34 -36.32 18.27
N LEU A 14 -61.20 -35.55 19.38
CA LEU A 14 -61.80 -34.32 20.02
C LEU A 14 -60.66 -33.61 20.84
N TRP A 15 -60.56 -32.29 21.07
CA TRP A 15 -61.30 -31.40 22.03
C TRP A 15 -61.18 -31.86 23.51
N VAL A 16 -60.90 -31.05 24.56
CA VAL A 16 -60.93 -29.58 24.87
C VAL A 16 -59.78 -29.28 25.91
N SER A 17 -59.43 -28.09 26.47
CA SER A 17 -60.05 -26.74 26.58
C SER A 17 -59.03 -25.57 26.76
N SER A 18 -59.40 -24.49 27.48
CA SER A 18 -58.86 -23.12 27.47
C SER A 18 -58.56 -22.46 28.85
N LYS A 19 -57.82 -21.32 28.81
CA LYS A 19 -57.91 -20.05 29.62
C LYS A 19 -56.97 -19.76 30.84
N ILE A 20 -56.22 -18.63 30.67
CA ILE A 20 -56.10 -17.41 31.52
C ILE A 20 -55.50 -17.49 32.95
N VAL A 21 -54.50 -16.62 33.23
CA VAL A 21 -54.42 -15.59 34.31
C VAL A 21 -53.19 -14.67 34.03
N GLU A 22 -53.10 -13.50 34.69
CA GLU A 22 -52.30 -12.33 34.27
C GLU A 22 -51.06 -11.98 35.15
N ASN A 23 -50.28 -11.02 34.63
CA ASN A 23 -49.25 -10.12 35.23
C ASN A 23 -49.07 -10.02 36.76
N VAL A 24 -47.80 -9.83 37.19
CA VAL A 24 -47.41 -8.82 38.21
C VAL A 24 -45.94 -8.36 38.06
N ASN A 25 -45.61 -7.18 38.61
CA ASN A 25 -44.30 -6.51 38.55
C ASN A 25 -43.39 -6.84 39.75
N ALA A 26 -42.06 -6.65 39.63
CA ALA A 26 -41.22 -5.95 40.63
C ALA A 26 -39.74 -5.72 40.20
N PHE A 27 -39.19 -4.55 40.54
CA PHE A 27 -37.75 -4.30 40.78
C PHE A 27 -37.47 -4.47 42.30
N PRO A 28 -36.22 -4.74 42.75
CA PRO A 28 -35.43 -3.64 43.33
C PRO A 28 -33.89 -3.77 43.15
N ILE A 29 -33.17 -2.90 43.86
CA ILE A 29 -31.72 -2.59 43.76
C ILE A 29 -31.00 -3.03 45.06
N SER A 30 -29.70 -3.39 45.05
CA SER A 30 -28.64 -2.76 45.90
C SER A 30 -27.36 -3.58 46.24
N TYR A 31 -26.21 -2.88 46.12
CA TYR A 31 -25.02 -2.79 47.01
C TYR A 31 -24.10 -3.97 47.43
N SER A 32 -22.80 -3.60 47.53
CA SER A 32 -21.73 -4.15 48.41
C SER A 32 -21.14 -5.51 47.97
N ARG A 33 -19.81 -5.74 47.99
CA ARG A 33 -18.81 -5.35 49.02
C ARG A 33 -17.38 -5.24 48.44
N LYS A 34 -16.52 -4.40 49.02
CA LYS A 34 -15.04 -4.44 48.80
C LYS A 34 -14.40 -5.54 49.65
N VAL A 35 -13.48 -6.32 49.07
CA VAL A 35 -12.47 -7.13 49.80
C VAL A 35 -11.10 -6.90 49.15
N SER A 36 -10.03 -7.13 49.90
CA SER A 36 -8.68 -6.60 49.66
C SER A 36 -7.71 -7.58 48.98
N GLN A 37 -6.76 -6.99 48.24
CA GLN A 37 -5.36 -7.40 48.11
C GLN A 37 -5.05 -8.90 47.87
N SER A 38 -4.77 -9.22 46.61
CA SER A 38 -3.51 -9.92 46.28
C SER A 38 -2.99 -9.48 44.91
N ASN A 39 -1.69 -9.22 44.85
CA ASN A 39 -0.86 -9.28 43.65
C ASN A 39 -0.08 -10.62 43.80
N PRO A 40 0.35 -11.32 42.72
CA PRO A 40 1.17 -10.68 41.70
C PRO A 40 0.97 -11.15 40.23
N LEU A 41 1.53 -10.33 39.33
CA LEU A 41 2.00 -10.65 37.97
C LEU A 41 0.96 -10.96 36.88
N TRP A 42 1.34 -10.56 35.66
CA TRP A 42 0.67 -10.74 34.37
C TRP A 42 -0.76 -10.20 34.27
N ARG A 43 -0.87 -9.02 33.65
CA ARG A 43 -2.13 -8.52 33.09
C ARG A 43 -1.91 -8.07 31.65
N ASP A 44 -2.88 -8.37 30.81
CA ASP A 44 -2.87 -8.10 29.38
C ASP A 44 -2.72 -6.61 29.06
N TYR A 45 -1.98 -6.32 27.99
CA TYR A 45 -2.10 -5.05 27.26
C TYR A 45 -2.87 -5.27 25.96
N SER A 46 -4.17 -5.53 26.09
CA SER A 46 -5.12 -5.53 24.99
C SER A 46 -5.55 -4.10 24.63
N SER A 47 -4.64 -3.35 24.01
CA SER A 47 -4.93 -2.05 23.40
C SER A 47 -4.26 -1.92 22.04
N ALA A 48 -5.03 -2.10 20.97
CA ALA A 48 -4.53 -2.10 19.61
C ALA A 48 -4.12 -0.70 19.14
N SER A 49 -2.82 -0.42 19.12
CA SER A 49 -2.23 0.63 18.29
C SER A 49 -2.20 0.16 16.83
N VAL A 50 -3.21 0.54 16.05
CA VAL A 50 -3.31 0.22 14.62
C VAL A 50 -2.12 0.84 13.86
N PRO A 51 -1.32 0.07 13.10
CA PRO A 51 -0.27 0.62 12.25
C PRO A 51 -0.86 1.58 11.21
N LYS A 52 -0.11 2.64 10.84
CA LYS A 52 -0.55 3.58 9.80
C LYS A 52 -0.81 2.82 8.50
N GLN A 53 -2.05 2.87 8.02
CA GLN A 53 -2.49 2.10 6.85
C GLN A 53 -1.73 2.52 5.59
N CYS A 54 -1.29 1.56 4.77
CA CYS A 54 -0.89 1.78 3.38
C CYS A 54 -2.14 2.09 2.53
N GLN A 55 -2.70 3.29 2.69
CA GLN A 55 -3.80 3.82 1.89
C GLN A 55 -3.56 5.29 1.57
N ASN A 56 -3.33 5.60 0.30
CA ASN A 56 -3.35 6.97 -0.20
C ASN A 56 -4.80 7.48 -0.21
N LYS A 57 -5.07 8.65 0.37
CA LYS A 57 -6.44 9.18 0.55
C LYS A 57 -7.01 9.94 -0.65
N ASN A 58 -6.28 10.00 -1.76
CA ASN A 58 -6.57 10.90 -2.88
C ASN A 58 -6.94 10.17 -4.19
N ASP A 59 -7.54 8.98 -4.11
CA ASP A 59 -8.03 8.24 -5.29
C ASP A 59 -9.57 8.38 -5.43
N PRO A 60 -10.10 8.98 -6.52
CA PRO A 60 -11.53 9.24 -6.66
C PRO A 60 -12.38 8.01 -7.01
N LEU A 61 -11.79 6.83 -7.24
CA LEU A 61 -12.49 5.61 -7.66
C LEU A 61 -13.18 4.85 -6.50
N TYR A 62 -13.91 5.55 -5.63
CA TYR A 62 -14.74 4.93 -4.58
C TYR A 62 -16.17 5.49 -4.48
N ILE A 63 -16.83 5.69 -5.63
CA ILE A 63 -18.25 6.07 -5.70
C ILE A 63 -19.11 4.83 -6.03
N SER A 64 -19.62 4.16 -4.99
CA SER A 64 -20.70 3.18 -5.13
C SER A 64 -21.49 3.00 -3.83
N LYS A 65 -22.80 3.21 -3.88
CA LYS A 65 -23.82 2.84 -2.88
C LYS A 65 -23.63 3.36 -1.43
N TYR A 66 -23.93 4.63 -1.22
CA TYR A 66 -24.87 5.02 -0.15
C TYR A 66 -25.87 6.05 -0.68
N THR A 67 -27.16 5.83 -0.42
CA THR A 67 -28.27 6.58 -1.01
C THR A 67 -28.67 7.80 -0.16
N PHE A 68 -29.12 8.86 -0.84
CA PHE A 68 -29.70 10.05 -0.23
C PHE A 68 -30.81 9.74 0.80
N SER A 69 -30.78 10.44 1.94
CA SER A 69 -31.99 11.04 2.52
C SER A 69 -31.69 12.31 3.32
N ASN A 70 -32.39 13.39 2.93
CA ASN A 70 -32.77 14.59 3.67
C ASN A 70 -32.07 14.94 5.01
N PHE A 71 -31.45 16.13 5.08
CA PHE A 71 -31.94 17.21 5.98
C PHE A 71 -31.32 18.59 5.64
N TYR A 72 -32.17 19.62 5.61
CA TYR A 72 -31.87 21.06 5.50
C TYR A 72 -33.12 21.81 6.05
N PRO A 73 -33.06 23.10 6.42
CA PRO A 73 -31.90 23.92 6.79
C PRO A 73 -32.06 24.51 8.21
N TYR A 74 -31.07 25.27 8.69
CA TYR A 74 -31.35 26.40 9.58
C TYR A 74 -30.38 27.58 9.33
N PHE A 75 -30.89 28.60 8.65
CA PHE A 75 -30.22 29.91 8.59
C PHE A 75 -30.53 30.70 9.86
N LYS A 76 -29.53 31.39 10.41
CA LYS A 76 -29.76 32.64 11.15
C LYS A 76 -28.76 33.71 10.69
N THR A 77 -29.29 34.72 10.02
CA THR A 77 -28.56 35.92 9.64
C THR A 77 -28.54 36.92 10.78
N THR A 78 -27.37 37.47 11.12
CA THR A 78 -27.27 38.72 11.89
C THR A 78 -26.29 39.65 11.18
N ARG A 79 -26.75 40.85 10.84
CA ARG A 79 -25.98 41.87 10.12
C ARG A 79 -25.94 43.13 10.97
N ILE A 80 -24.76 43.53 11.45
CA ILE A 80 -24.56 44.79 12.19
C ILE A 80 -23.62 45.70 11.39
N ARG A 81 -23.85 47.01 11.52
CA ARG A 81 -23.22 48.06 10.70
C ARG A 81 -21.91 48.57 11.30
N SER A 82 -20.99 48.89 10.39
CA SER A 82 -19.99 49.97 10.42
C SER A 82 -19.84 50.84 11.68
N SER A 83 -18.60 51.00 12.11
CA SER A 83 -18.00 52.33 12.33
C SER A 83 -16.57 52.33 11.78
N GLN A 84 -16.10 53.49 11.30
CA GLN A 84 -14.69 53.70 10.92
C GLN A 84 -14.01 54.53 12.00
N THR A 85 -12.80 54.12 12.40
CA THR A 85 -11.82 55.01 13.03
C THR A 85 -10.44 54.74 12.41
N HIS A 86 -9.82 55.78 11.86
CA HIS A 86 -8.44 55.71 11.37
C HIS A 86 -7.47 55.78 12.55
N LEU A 87 -6.60 54.78 12.72
CA LEU A 87 -5.35 54.93 13.47
C LEU A 87 -4.19 54.20 12.76
N HIS A 88 -3.20 54.99 12.35
CA HIS A 88 -1.80 54.67 12.09
C HIS A 88 -1.41 53.35 11.39
N MET A 89 -0.91 53.50 10.16
CA MET A 89 0.14 52.61 9.66
C MET A 89 1.40 52.72 10.53
N ASN A 90 1.90 51.58 11.02
CA ASN A 90 3.29 51.11 10.89
C ASN A 90 3.59 50.08 11.99
N TRP A 91 3.81 48.82 11.58
CA TRP A 91 4.73 47.81 12.15
C TRP A 91 4.40 46.47 11.49
N PHE A 92 4.96 46.23 10.30
CA PHE A 92 4.79 44.96 9.58
C PHE A 92 6.05 44.63 8.75
N LYS A 93 7.09 44.19 9.47
CA LYS A 93 8.23 43.45 8.94
C LYS A 93 8.66 42.39 9.96
N ASP A 94 9.32 41.35 9.46
CA ASP A 94 10.17 40.42 10.20
C ASP A 94 9.48 39.56 11.28
N LEU A 95 8.64 38.61 10.82
CA LEU A 95 8.22 37.46 11.64
C LEU A 95 7.93 36.18 10.81
N THR A 96 8.77 35.91 9.79
CA THR A 96 8.63 34.73 8.90
C THR A 96 9.94 33.96 8.69
N THR A 97 10.88 34.01 9.65
CA THR A 97 12.21 33.36 9.51
C THR A 97 12.71 32.69 10.80
N SER A 98 11.88 31.89 11.46
CA SER A 98 12.36 30.86 12.41
C SER A 98 11.24 29.86 12.75
N LEU A 99 11.17 28.74 12.03
CA LEU A 99 10.55 27.48 12.47
C LEU A 99 10.76 26.29 11.49
N PHE A 100 11.84 26.30 10.70
CA PHE A 100 12.38 25.04 10.21
C PHE A 100 13.27 24.47 11.31
N LEU A 101 12.86 23.31 11.83
CA LEU A 101 13.60 22.62 12.88
C LEU A 101 14.90 22.07 12.29
N ASP A 102 16.02 22.65 12.72
CA ASP A 102 17.38 22.17 12.41
C ASP A 102 17.66 20.88 13.22
N GLY A 103 16.93 19.83 12.86
CA GLY A 103 16.96 18.52 13.51
C GLY A 103 18.08 17.67 12.94
N GLY A 104 19.28 17.86 13.50
CA GLY A 104 20.52 17.27 12.98
C GLY A 104 20.46 15.74 12.79
N ALA A 105 20.48 15.33 11.52
CA ALA A 105 20.95 14.02 11.07
C ALA A 105 21.93 14.23 9.91
N TYR A 106 22.92 13.35 9.81
CA TYR A 106 23.97 13.36 8.80
C TYR A 106 23.41 12.85 7.46
N ASP A 107 22.62 13.70 6.80
CA ASP A 107 22.07 13.46 5.47
C ASP A 107 23.17 13.65 4.41
N ALA A 108 24.15 12.74 4.45
CA ALA A 108 25.16 12.59 3.42
C ALA A 108 24.47 12.09 2.15
N GLY A 109 24.01 13.04 1.33
CA GLY A 109 23.25 12.78 0.12
C GLY A 109 23.91 11.74 -0.79
N VAL A 110 23.08 10.90 -1.41
CA VAL A 110 23.51 9.77 -2.24
C VAL A 110 24.46 10.27 -3.34
N ASP A 111 25.70 9.79 -3.36
CA ASP A 111 26.64 10.10 -4.44
C ASP A 111 26.25 9.35 -5.72
N TYR A 112 25.33 9.96 -6.46
CA TYR A 112 24.84 9.45 -7.73
C TYR A 112 25.94 9.30 -8.79
N SER A 113 27.07 10.01 -8.68
CA SER A 113 28.20 9.87 -9.62
C SER A 113 28.90 8.52 -9.53
N GLN A 114 28.72 7.82 -8.40
CA GLN A 114 29.30 6.50 -8.16
C GLN A 114 28.42 5.37 -8.70
N LEU A 115 27.18 5.62 -9.08
CA LEU A 115 26.28 4.59 -9.59
C LEU A 115 26.65 4.15 -11.01
N ASN A 116 26.51 2.86 -11.29
CA ASN A 116 26.57 2.36 -12.66
C ASN A 116 25.34 2.86 -13.44
N HIS A 117 25.48 3.03 -14.75
CA HIS A 117 24.35 3.38 -15.61
C HIS A 117 23.25 2.30 -15.54
N PRO A 118 21.96 2.67 -15.53
CA PRO A 118 21.40 4.02 -15.71
C PRO A 118 21.15 4.83 -14.41
N GLY A 119 21.84 4.51 -13.31
CA GLY A 119 21.67 5.20 -12.01
C GLY A 119 21.90 6.73 -12.06
N PRO A 120 23.00 7.24 -12.63
CA PRO A 120 23.23 8.69 -12.74
C PRO A 120 22.15 9.40 -13.59
N GLU A 121 21.67 8.74 -14.65
CA GLU A 121 20.61 9.23 -15.52
C GLU A 121 19.26 9.34 -14.80
N LEU A 122 18.88 8.32 -14.02
CA LEU A 122 17.69 8.34 -13.15
C LEU A 122 17.78 9.45 -12.09
N ALA A 123 18.95 9.65 -11.48
CA ALA A 123 19.15 10.73 -10.52
C ALA A 123 18.99 12.12 -11.16
N SER A 124 19.52 12.32 -12.38
CA SER A 124 19.35 13.57 -13.15
C SER A 124 17.88 13.83 -13.50
N ALA A 125 17.13 12.79 -13.89
CA ALA A 125 15.68 12.87 -14.09
C ALA A 125 14.95 13.24 -12.78
N ALA A 126 15.30 12.59 -11.66
CA ALA A 126 14.68 12.87 -10.37
C ALA A 126 14.92 14.29 -9.86
N LEU A 127 16.15 14.80 -9.98
CA LEU A 127 16.52 16.18 -9.63
C LEU A 127 15.80 17.21 -10.49
N SER A 128 15.58 16.92 -11.78
CA SER A 128 14.77 17.74 -12.69
C SER A 128 13.26 17.54 -12.57
N GLY A 129 12.80 16.64 -11.68
CA GLY A 129 11.38 16.34 -11.44
C GLY A 129 10.70 15.52 -12.53
N GLN A 130 11.48 14.85 -13.39
CA GLN A 130 10.99 14.05 -14.51
C GLN A 130 10.67 12.61 -14.09
N VAL A 131 9.68 12.01 -14.76
CA VAL A 131 9.39 10.58 -14.75
C VAL A 131 9.66 10.06 -16.16
N LEU A 132 10.52 9.05 -16.29
CA LEU A 132 11.00 8.54 -17.56
C LEU A 132 10.17 7.33 -18.00
N THR A 133 9.68 7.33 -19.24
CA THR A 133 8.95 6.19 -19.82
C THR A 133 9.84 5.23 -20.60
N HIS A 134 10.98 5.71 -21.12
CA HIS A 134 11.98 4.96 -21.90
C HIS A 134 13.39 5.40 -21.46
N SER A 135 14.43 4.64 -21.83
CA SER A 135 15.81 4.99 -21.49
C SER A 135 16.33 6.25 -22.19
N ILE A 136 16.96 7.13 -21.42
CA ILE A 136 17.69 8.32 -21.91
C ILE A 136 18.83 7.95 -22.87
N ARG A 137 19.39 6.74 -22.73
CA ARG A 137 20.53 6.26 -23.55
C ARG A 137 20.12 5.46 -24.77
N ASP A 138 18.94 4.84 -24.73
CA ASP A 138 18.43 3.98 -25.79
C ASP A 138 16.90 4.01 -25.81
N ALA A 139 16.33 4.75 -26.76
CA ALA A 139 14.88 4.92 -26.87
C ALA A 139 14.12 3.64 -27.25
N SER A 140 14.81 2.53 -27.55
CA SER A 140 14.18 1.21 -27.73
C SER A 140 13.92 0.44 -26.44
N LEU A 141 14.48 0.90 -25.30
CA LEU A 141 14.29 0.27 -24.00
C LEU A 141 13.21 0.97 -23.17
N ASP A 142 12.13 0.25 -22.90
CA ASP A 142 11.03 0.65 -22.02
C ASP A 142 11.43 0.65 -20.54
N ILE A 143 10.68 1.39 -19.72
CA ILE A 143 10.83 1.42 -18.26
C ILE A 143 9.60 0.85 -17.55
N ALA A 144 9.81 -0.05 -16.60
CA ALA A 144 8.83 -0.51 -15.63
C ALA A 144 9.29 -0.22 -14.19
N THR A 145 8.38 -0.15 -13.20
CA THR A 145 8.76 0.09 -11.79
C THR A 145 7.84 -0.64 -10.82
N PHE A 146 8.44 -1.33 -9.85
CA PHE A 146 7.76 -2.25 -8.94
C PHE A 146 8.31 -2.11 -7.51
N ALA A 147 7.43 -2.06 -6.51
CA ALA A 147 7.77 -2.11 -5.09
C ALA A 147 7.16 -3.36 -4.45
N GLY A 148 7.91 -4.12 -3.67
CA GLY A 148 7.53 -5.48 -3.31
C GLY A 148 8.33 -6.09 -2.16
N GLY A 149 8.38 -5.40 -1.04
CA GLY A 149 9.23 -5.80 0.10
C GLY A 149 10.66 -5.33 -0.07
N CYS A 150 11.60 -6.05 0.54
CA CYS A 150 13.03 -5.74 0.41
C CYS A 150 13.48 -5.82 -1.06
N PHE A 151 13.89 -4.68 -1.63
CA PHE A 151 14.16 -4.55 -3.06
C PHE A 151 15.29 -5.46 -3.59
N TRP A 152 16.19 -5.96 -2.73
CA TRP A 152 17.28 -6.86 -3.12
C TRP A 152 16.77 -8.19 -3.70
N GLY A 153 15.75 -8.77 -3.09
CA GLY A 153 15.17 -10.05 -3.51
C GLY A 153 14.28 -9.92 -4.75
N LEU A 154 13.83 -8.71 -5.07
CA LEU A 154 13.03 -8.37 -6.26
C LEU A 154 13.93 -7.95 -7.43
N GLU A 155 15.01 -7.21 -7.18
CA GLU A 155 16.01 -6.87 -8.20
C GLU A 155 16.57 -8.14 -8.84
N LEU A 156 17.07 -9.09 -8.03
CA LEU A 156 17.67 -10.31 -8.56
C LEU A 156 16.68 -11.15 -9.40
N ALA A 157 15.38 -11.08 -9.10
CA ALA A 157 14.36 -11.74 -9.92
C ALA A 157 14.26 -11.12 -11.33
N TYR A 158 14.32 -9.78 -11.44
CA TYR A 158 14.37 -9.09 -12.72
C TYR A 158 15.72 -9.20 -13.43
N GLN A 159 16.84 -9.21 -12.70
CA GLN A 159 18.17 -9.43 -13.30
C GLN A 159 18.22 -10.73 -14.12
N ARG A 160 17.52 -11.77 -13.68
CA ARG A 160 17.44 -13.09 -14.32
C ARG A 160 16.45 -13.19 -15.47
N GLN A 161 15.52 -12.25 -15.62
CA GLN A 161 14.51 -12.27 -16.67
C GLN A 161 15.14 -11.93 -18.03
N HIS A 162 14.84 -12.71 -19.07
CA HIS A 162 15.26 -12.41 -20.45
C HIS A 162 14.65 -11.07 -20.92
N GLY A 163 15.26 -10.37 -21.87
CA GLY A 163 14.86 -9.02 -22.29
C GLY A 163 15.08 -7.90 -21.28
N VAL A 164 15.26 -8.17 -19.97
CA VAL A 164 15.68 -7.13 -19.01
C VAL A 164 17.14 -6.76 -19.23
N VAL A 165 17.42 -5.50 -19.57
CA VAL A 165 18.76 -5.00 -19.88
C VAL A 165 19.45 -4.44 -18.64
N HIS A 166 18.73 -3.66 -17.82
CA HIS A 166 19.25 -3.05 -16.59
C HIS A 166 18.22 -3.07 -15.45
N THR A 167 18.71 -3.19 -14.22
CA THR A 167 17.94 -2.95 -12.99
C THR A 167 18.60 -1.86 -12.16
N VAL A 168 17.78 -1.07 -11.46
CA VAL A 168 18.26 -0.11 -10.45
C VAL A 168 17.32 -0.15 -9.25
N VAL A 169 17.86 -0.32 -8.04
CA VAL A 169 17.09 -0.22 -6.80
C VAL A 169 17.05 1.21 -6.28
N GLY A 170 15.96 1.58 -5.61
CA GLY A 170 15.70 2.96 -5.20
C GLY A 170 14.37 3.18 -4.50
N TYR A 171 13.94 4.44 -4.45
CA TYR A 171 12.88 4.93 -3.59
C TYR A 171 11.88 5.79 -4.38
N THR A 172 10.59 5.45 -4.34
CA THR A 172 9.51 6.22 -4.99
C THR A 172 8.20 6.16 -4.20
N GLY A 173 7.15 6.88 -4.62
CA GLY A 173 5.85 6.93 -3.94
C GLY A 173 5.75 7.85 -2.71
N GLY A 174 6.87 8.45 -2.29
CA GLY A 174 6.95 9.31 -1.10
C GLY A 174 7.23 10.79 -1.40
N ILE A 175 7.48 11.57 -0.34
CA ILE A 175 7.55 13.05 -0.39
C ILE A 175 8.91 13.65 -0.05
N LYS A 176 9.90 12.87 0.42
CA LYS A 176 11.26 13.40 0.69
C LYS A 176 12.02 13.45 -0.64
N LYS A 177 12.53 14.63 -1.00
CA LYS A 177 13.55 14.75 -2.05
C LYS A 177 14.88 14.21 -1.55
N GLU A 178 15.64 13.59 -2.46
CA GLU A 178 16.96 13.01 -2.19
C GLU A 178 16.96 12.12 -0.92
N PRO A 179 16.09 11.09 -0.84
CA PRO A 179 16.00 10.21 0.30
C PRO A 179 17.18 9.24 0.39
N SER A 180 17.94 9.33 1.47
CA SER A 180 18.90 8.33 1.95
C SER A 180 18.19 7.11 2.55
N TYR A 181 18.83 5.93 2.51
CA TYR A 181 18.29 4.68 3.09
C TYR A 181 17.88 4.86 4.55
N ASP A 182 18.74 5.48 5.36
CA ASP A 182 18.47 5.75 6.78
C ASP A 182 17.15 6.50 6.96
N ALA A 183 16.89 7.53 6.14
CA ALA A 183 15.63 8.26 6.18
C ALA A 183 14.43 7.38 5.77
N VAL A 184 14.54 6.58 4.71
CA VAL A 184 13.47 5.68 4.24
C VAL A 184 13.15 4.58 5.26
N SER A 185 14.16 4.02 5.92
CA SER A 185 14.04 2.94 6.90
C SER A 185 13.13 3.30 8.09
N THR A 186 13.02 4.60 8.43
CA THR A 186 12.10 5.12 9.45
C THR A 186 10.61 5.00 9.09
N GLY A 187 10.29 4.73 7.82
CA GLY A 187 8.94 4.79 7.25
C GLY A 187 8.34 6.20 7.17
N SER A 188 9.03 7.24 7.65
CA SER A 188 8.49 8.61 7.76
C SER A 188 8.41 9.37 6.44
N THR A 189 9.20 8.98 5.44
CA THR A 189 9.32 9.68 4.15
C THR A 189 8.18 9.37 3.17
N GLY A 190 7.39 8.33 3.45
CA GLY A 190 6.34 7.80 2.57
C GLY A 190 6.86 6.98 1.37
N HIS A 191 8.17 6.87 1.17
CA HIS A 191 8.72 6.10 0.05
C HIS A 191 8.58 4.60 0.27
N LYS A 192 8.43 3.88 -0.84
CA LYS A 192 8.60 2.43 -0.94
C LYS A 192 9.96 2.09 -1.53
N GLU A 193 10.56 1.00 -1.06
CA GLU A 193 11.66 0.33 -1.76
C GLU A 193 11.15 -0.23 -3.08
N ALA A 194 11.79 0.16 -4.18
CA ALA A 194 11.35 -0.15 -5.53
C ALA A 194 12.53 -0.52 -6.43
N VAL A 195 12.22 -1.30 -7.47
CA VAL A 195 13.12 -1.64 -8.58
C VAL A 195 12.61 -0.93 -9.83
N VAL A 196 13.46 -0.14 -10.47
CA VAL A 196 13.31 0.25 -11.87
C VAL A 196 13.89 -0.87 -12.74
N VAL A 197 13.12 -1.28 -13.75
CA VAL A 197 13.48 -2.33 -14.70
C VAL A 197 13.48 -1.73 -16.10
N TYR A 198 14.61 -1.80 -16.79
CA TYR A 198 14.74 -1.46 -18.20
C TYR A 198 14.67 -2.74 -19.03
N TYR A 199 13.80 -2.80 -20.03
CA TYR A 199 13.61 -3.99 -20.83
C TYR A 199 13.50 -3.66 -22.33
N ASP A 200 13.95 -4.60 -23.17
CA ASP A 200 13.65 -4.59 -24.60
C ASP A 200 12.25 -5.21 -24.81
N PRO A 201 11.25 -4.44 -25.29
CA PRO A 201 9.90 -4.94 -25.55
C PRO A 201 9.82 -5.98 -26.68
N ASN A 202 10.91 -6.18 -27.44
CA ASN A 202 11.03 -7.23 -28.45
C ASN A 202 11.49 -8.58 -27.85
N GLU A 203 12.14 -8.58 -26.68
CA GLU A 203 12.58 -9.81 -25.98
C GLU A 203 11.66 -10.23 -24.81
N THR A 204 11.03 -9.28 -24.10
CA THR A 204 10.10 -9.59 -23.00
C THR A 204 8.97 -8.57 -22.92
N SER A 205 7.76 -9.01 -22.58
CA SER A 205 6.62 -8.10 -22.43
C SER A 205 6.51 -7.54 -21.00
N TYR A 206 5.82 -6.41 -20.86
CA TYR A 206 5.44 -5.90 -19.54
C TYR A 206 4.52 -6.88 -18.77
N GLU A 207 3.74 -7.74 -19.45
CA GLU A 207 2.96 -8.79 -18.79
C GLU A 207 3.86 -9.85 -18.14
N ASP A 208 5.00 -10.19 -18.77
CA ASP A 208 5.99 -11.09 -18.17
C ASP A 208 6.65 -10.45 -16.94
N LEU A 209 6.94 -9.14 -16.97
CA LEU A 209 7.46 -8.43 -15.81
C LEU A 209 6.45 -8.38 -14.65
N VAL A 210 5.17 -8.11 -14.94
CA VAL A 210 4.10 -8.20 -13.95
C VAL A 210 3.93 -9.64 -13.44
N LYS A 211 4.16 -10.67 -14.27
CA LYS A 211 4.18 -12.06 -13.80
C LYS A 211 5.34 -12.31 -12.84
N VAL A 212 6.56 -11.87 -13.17
CA VAL A 212 7.74 -11.98 -12.27
C VAL A 212 7.50 -11.25 -10.94
N PHE A 213 6.79 -10.12 -10.94
CA PHE A 213 6.35 -9.46 -9.71
C PHE A 213 5.42 -10.36 -8.89
N LEU A 214 4.35 -10.86 -9.49
CA LEU A 214 3.30 -11.65 -8.83
C LEU A 214 3.80 -13.02 -8.34
N ASP A 215 4.77 -13.63 -9.02
CA ASP A 215 5.44 -14.85 -8.56
C ASP A 215 6.37 -14.60 -7.36
N ARG A 216 6.78 -13.34 -7.12
CA ARG A 216 7.82 -12.97 -6.14
C ARG A 216 7.29 -12.42 -4.83
N VAL A 217 6.09 -11.81 -4.83
CA VAL A 217 5.50 -11.08 -3.69
C VAL A 217 4.18 -11.71 -3.23
N ASP A 218 3.83 -11.49 -1.97
CA ASP A 218 2.50 -11.74 -1.46
C ASP A 218 1.63 -10.49 -1.68
N VAL A 219 0.63 -10.59 -2.56
CA VAL A 219 -0.24 -9.46 -2.94
C VAL A 219 -1.40 -9.19 -1.98
N THR A 220 -1.66 -10.02 -0.96
CA THR A 220 -2.76 -9.80 0.02
C THR A 220 -2.25 -9.24 1.36
N THR A 221 -0.95 -9.36 1.63
CA THR A 221 -0.32 -8.82 2.84
C THR A 221 -0.28 -7.28 2.88
N VAL A 222 -0.85 -6.72 3.95
CA VAL A 222 -0.90 -5.28 4.24
C VAL A 222 0.21 -4.90 5.22
N GLY A 223 0.97 -3.84 4.90
CA GLY A 223 1.95 -3.24 5.83
C GLY A 223 3.38 -3.79 5.74
N GLY A 224 3.68 -4.63 4.74
CA GLY A 224 5.04 -5.13 4.49
C GLY A 224 5.06 -6.38 3.61
N GLN A 225 6.17 -7.12 3.63
CA GLN A 225 6.33 -8.42 2.99
C GLN A 225 7.12 -9.39 3.88
N GLY A 226 6.55 -10.55 4.18
CA GLY A 226 7.23 -11.62 4.92
C GLY A 226 7.72 -11.20 6.32
N LYS A 227 9.01 -10.84 6.43
CA LYS A 227 9.63 -10.34 7.68
C LYS A 227 9.91 -8.84 7.66
N ASP A 228 9.84 -8.22 6.49
CA ASP A 228 10.16 -6.81 6.28
C ASP A 228 8.87 -6.01 6.42
N ILE A 229 8.60 -5.53 7.65
CA ILE A 229 7.35 -4.86 8.04
C ILE A 229 7.59 -3.35 8.15
N GLY A 230 6.79 -2.57 7.43
CA GLY A 230 6.93 -1.12 7.28
C GLY A 230 6.24 -0.64 6.00
N SER A 231 5.83 0.63 5.98
CA SER A 231 5.20 1.24 4.79
C SER A 231 6.11 1.23 3.56
N GLN A 232 7.43 1.25 3.78
CA GLN A 232 8.43 1.15 2.71
C GLN A 232 8.46 -0.23 2.02
N TYR A 233 7.88 -1.25 2.65
CA TYR A 233 7.84 -2.62 2.15
C TYR A 233 6.45 -3.04 1.64
N CYS A 234 5.45 -2.15 1.65
CA CYS A 234 4.14 -2.40 1.03
C CYS A 234 4.28 -2.62 -0.50
N THR A 235 3.44 -3.48 -1.09
CA THR A 235 3.48 -3.76 -2.54
C THR A 235 2.88 -2.61 -3.36
N ALA A 236 3.51 -2.28 -4.49
CA ALA A 236 2.96 -1.36 -5.49
C ALA A 236 3.50 -1.64 -6.91
N ILE A 237 2.65 -1.41 -7.91
CA ILE A 237 3.03 -1.34 -9.33
C ILE A 237 2.92 0.12 -9.78
N TYR A 238 4.02 0.65 -10.30
CA TYR A 238 4.13 2.04 -10.75
C TYR A 238 4.19 2.07 -12.28
N TYR A 239 3.07 2.41 -12.92
CA TYR A 239 2.92 2.37 -14.38
C TYR A 239 3.42 3.66 -15.05
N HIS A 240 4.19 3.50 -16.12
CA HIS A 240 4.73 4.61 -16.92
C HIS A 240 3.87 4.97 -18.13
N THR A 241 3.01 4.06 -18.58
CA THR A 241 2.07 4.26 -19.69
C THR A 241 0.67 3.74 -19.34
N GLU A 242 -0.35 4.17 -20.08
CA GLU A 242 -1.72 3.66 -19.92
C GLU A 242 -1.81 2.17 -20.34
N ASP A 243 -0.99 1.70 -21.28
CA ASP A 243 -0.94 0.27 -21.64
C ASP A 243 -0.39 -0.57 -20.49
N GLN A 244 0.69 -0.12 -19.82
CA GLN A 244 1.20 -0.77 -18.61
C GLN A 244 0.14 -0.85 -17.50
N LYS A 245 -0.61 0.24 -17.28
CA LYS A 245 -1.73 0.29 -16.33
C LYS A 245 -2.83 -0.72 -16.69
N VAL A 246 -3.25 -0.79 -17.95
CA VAL A 246 -4.28 -1.74 -18.43
C VAL A 246 -3.83 -3.19 -18.22
N VAL A 247 -2.57 -3.50 -18.53
CA VAL A 247 -1.99 -4.83 -18.27
C VAL A 247 -1.95 -5.12 -16.77
N ALA A 248 -1.36 -4.26 -15.95
CA ALA A 248 -1.25 -4.45 -14.51
C ALA A 248 -2.62 -4.58 -13.81
N GLN A 249 -3.58 -3.73 -14.18
CA GLN A 249 -4.96 -3.81 -13.68
C GLN A 249 -5.61 -5.15 -14.03
N ARG A 250 -5.42 -5.64 -15.26
CA ARG A 250 -5.92 -6.96 -15.66
C ARG A 250 -5.27 -8.07 -14.83
N LYS A 251 -3.93 -8.11 -14.70
CA LYS A 251 -3.24 -9.18 -13.94
C LYS A 251 -3.65 -9.21 -12.46
N LEU A 252 -3.77 -8.04 -11.82
CA LEU A 252 -4.27 -7.95 -10.44
C LEU A 252 -5.73 -8.41 -10.33
N GLY A 253 -6.56 -8.14 -11.34
CA GLY A 253 -7.92 -8.68 -11.46
C GLY A 253 -7.95 -10.21 -11.55
N GLU A 254 -7.16 -10.80 -12.47
CA GLU A 254 -7.03 -12.25 -12.64
C GLU A 254 -6.65 -12.96 -11.33
N ILE A 255 -5.71 -12.39 -10.56
CA ILE A 255 -5.34 -12.93 -9.24
C ILE A 255 -6.46 -12.73 -8.22
N SER A 256 -7.13 -11.58 -8.18
CA SER A 256 -8.25 -11.32 -7.27
C SER A 256 -9.44 -12.26 -7.51
N GLU A 257 -9.73 -12.63 -8.75
CA GLU A 257 -10.75 -13.62 -9.09
C GLU A 257 -10.33 -15.04 -8.65
N SER A 258 -9.06 -15.41 -8.89
CA SER A 258 -8.49 -16.70 -8.45
C SER A 258 -8.56 -16.88 -6.93
N LEU A 259 -8.15 -15.86 -6.16
CA LEU A 259 -8.24 -15.82 -4.69
C LEU A 259 -9.69 -15.88 -4.20
N SER A 260 -10.63 -15.26 -4.92
CA SER A 260 -12.07 -15.31 -4.59
C SER A 260 -12.70 -16.67 -4.86
N SER A 261 -12.14 -17.47 -5.78
CA SER A 261 -12.60 -18.82 -6.08
C SER A 261 -12.14 -19.88 -5.07
N THR A 262 -11.01 -19.62 -4.39
CA THR A 262 -10.34 -20.57 -3.50
C THR A 262 -10.48 -20.23 -2.01
N SER A 263 -10.58 -18.94 -1.66
CA SER A 263 -10.79 -18.50 -0.28
C SER A 263 -12.27 -18.27 0.03
N SER A 264 -12.77 -18.81 1.14
CA SER A 264 -14.17 -18.63 1.60
C SER A 264 -14.47 -17.22 2.16
N LYS A 265 -13.55 -16.26 1.99
CA LYS A 265 -13.65 -14.89 2.49
C LYS A 265 -13.31 -13.80 1.48
N GLY A 266 -12.72 -14.13 0.32
CA GLY A 266 -12.27 -13.15 -0.68
C GLY A 266 -11.16 -12.25 -0.14
N GLU A 267 -9.92 -12.75 -0.13
CA GLU A 267 -8.77 -11.91 0.23
C GLU A 267 -8.58 -10.79 -0.80
N ALA A 268 -8.51 -9.55 -0.30
CA ALA A 268 -8.38 -8.37 -1.13
C ALA A 268 -6.90 -8.14 -1.50
N ILE A 269 -6.67 -7.71 -2.74
CA ILE A 269 -5.36 -7.24 -3.20
C ILE A 269 -4.96 -5.99 -2.40
N ALA A 270 -3.82 -6.07 -1.72
CA ALA A 270 -3.19 -4.98 -0.96
C ALA A 270 -2.21 -4.16 -1.82
N THR A 271 -1.81 -4.67 -3.00
CA THR A 271 -0.92 -3.99 -3.95
C THR A 271 -1.54 -2.72 -4.51
N GLU A 272 -0.85 -1.60 -4.30
CA GLU A 272 -1.19 -0.30 -4.90
C GLU A 272 -0.92 -0.30 -6.41
N LEU A 273 -1.86 0.17 -7.22
CA LEU A 273 -1.63 0.44 -8.65
C LEU A 273 -1.67 1.96 -8.85
N SER A 274 -0.54 2.58 -9.18
CA SER A 274 -0.42 4.04 -9.27
C SER A 274 0.43 4.46 -10.46
N ALA A 275 0.20 5.68 -10.95
CA ALA A 275 1.07 6.27 -11.96
C ALA A 275 2.49 6.41 -11.39
N ALA A 276 3.49 6.18 -12.22
CA ALA A 276 4.89 6.31 -11.83
C ALA A 276 5.21 7.74 -11.36
N GLN A 277 6.07 7.82 -10.35
CA GLN A 277 6.48 9.05 -9.71
C GLN A 277 8.00 9.20 -9.83
N ILE A 278 8.54 10.30 -9.30
CA ILE A 278 9.98 10.51 -9.20
C ILE A 278 10.61 9.31 -8.47
N PHE A 279 11.61 8.70 -9.11
CA PHE A 279 12.37 7.57 -8.57
C PHE A 279 13.78 8.03 -8.19
N TRP A 280 14.13 7.91 -6.92
CA TRP A 280 15.46 8.23 -6.42
C TRP A 280 16.30 6.94 -6.35
N PRO A 281 17.39 6.80 -7.11
CA PRO A 281 18.27 5.64 -6.99
C PRO A 281 18.85 5.50 -5.58
N ALA A 282 18.88 4.28 -5.05
CA ALA A 282 19.52 3.98 -3.78
C ALA A 282 21.06 3.98 -3.89
N GLU A 283 21.72 4.04 -2.74
CA GLU A 283 23.17 4.03 -2.58
C GLU A 283 23.83 2.82 -3.26
N LYS A 284 25.08 3.00 -3.72
CA LYS A 284 25.88 2.00 -4.45
C LYS A 284 26.05 0.65 -3.73
N TYR A 285 25.81 0.58 -2.42
CA TYR A 285 25.87 -0.68 -1.68
C TYR A 285 24.56 -1.48 -1.73
N HIS A 286 23.42 -0.88 -2.07
CA HIS A 286 22.17 -1.60 -2.32
C HIS A 286 22.10 -2.20 -3.74
N GLN A 287 22.71 -1.54 -4.74
CA GLN A 287 22.68 -1.95 -6.15
C GLN A 287 23.32 -3.34 -6.35
N GLN A 288 22.56 -4.28 -6.91
CA GLN A 288 22.96 -5.67 -7.20
C GLN A 288 23.48 -6.43 -5.96
N TYR A 289 22.90 -6.15 -4.79
CA TYR A 289 23.41 -6.62 -3.49
C TYR A 289 23.59 -8.15 -3.38
N LEU A 290 22.60 -8.93 -3.85
CA LEU A 290 22.62 -10.39 -3.74
C LEU A 290 23.59 -11.06 -4.74
N GLU A 291 23.70 -10.51 -5.95
CA GLU A 291 24.70 -10.91 -6.94
C GLU A 291 26.13 -10.69 -6.40
N ARG A 292 26.32 -9.61 -5.64
CA ARG A 292 27.61 -9.21 -5.04
C ARG A 292 27.94 -9.89 -3.71
N GLY A 293 27.16 -10.90 -3.30
CA GLY A 293 27.41 -11.71 -2.10
C GLY A 293 26.42 -11.53 -0.95
N GLY A 294 25.59 -10.50 -0.98
CA GLY A 294 24.65 -10.17 0.10
C GLY A 294 25.30 -10.07 1.48
N ARG A 295 24.53 -10.41 2.52
CA ARG A 295 24.94 -10.40 3.94
C ARG A 295 25.87 -11.57 4.31
N THR A 296 25.85 -12.65 3.54
CA THR A 296 26.61 -13.89 3.81
C THR A 296 27.98 -13.91 3.13
N GLY A 297 28.19 -13.04 2.14
CA GLY A 297 29.33 -13.13 1.22
C GLY A 297 29.20 -14.22 0.16
N ALA A 298 28.06 -14.93 0.10
CA ALA A 298 27.80 -16.02 -0.85
C ALA A 298 26.91 -15.52 -2.00
N PRO A 299 27.47 -15.22 -3.18
CA PRO A 299 26.73 -14.59 -4.27
C PRO A 299 25.62 -15.50 -4.81
N GLN A 300 24.56 -14.88 -5.30
CA GLN A 300 23.43 -15.55 -5.95
C GLN A 300 23.44 -15.16 -7.43
N SER A 301 23.53 -16.14 -8.34
CA SER A 301 23.69 -15.86 -9.77
C SER A 301 22.55 -14.98 -10.32
N ALA A 302 22.91 -13.95 -11.06
CA ALA A 302 22.01 -13.07 -11.80
C ALA A 302 21.83 -13.51 -13.28
N GLU A 303 22.39 -14.66 -13.65
CA GLU A 303 22.34 -15.21 -15.01
C GLU A 303 20.91 -15.38 -15.56
N LYS A 304 20.75 -15.09 -16.85
CA LYS A 304 19.44 -15.15 -17.51
C LYS A 304 18.86 -16.56 -17.48
N GLY A 305 17.62 -16.69 -17.01
CA GLY A 305 16.94 -17.96 -16.84
C GLY A 305 17.34 -18.76 -15.60
N ASN A 306 18.20 -18.24 -14.70
CA ASN A 306 18.56 -18.96 -13.48
C ASN A 306 17.37 -19.11 -12.51
N THR A 307 17.05 -20.36 -12.16
CA THR A 307 15.89 -20.74 -11.32
C THR A 307 16.23 -21.05 -9.86
N ASP A 308 17.47 -20.81 -9.40
CA ASP A 308 17.88 -21.07 -8.02
C ASP A 308 17.06 -20.22 -7.02
N THR A 309 16.62 -20.80 -5.91
CA THR A 309 15.78 -20.10 -4.91
C THR A 309 16.47 -18.84 -4.36
N ILE A 310 15.91 -17.67 -4.66
CA ILE A 310 16.42 -16.37 -4.19
C ILE A 310 16.23 -16.25 -2.67
N ARG A 311 17.35 -16.24 -1.95
CA ARG A 311 17.42 -15.97 -0.50
C ARG A 311 17.42 -14.46 -0.28
N CYS A 312 16.50 -13.96 0.55
CA CYS A 312 16.18 -12.52 0.64
C CYS A 312 17.37 -11.60 0.96
N TYR A 313 18.37 -12.09 1.70
CA TYR A 313 19.48 -11.26 2.21
C TYR A 313 20.88 -11.81 1.90
N GLY A 314 21.01 -12.99 1.29
CA GLY A 314 22.27 -13.73 1.12
C GLY A 314 22.16 -15.20 1.47
#